data_AF-A0A7C5FXP0-F1
#
_entry.id   AF-A0A7C5FXP0-F1
#
_cell.length_a   1.000
_cell.length_b   1.000
_cell.length_c   1.000
_cell.angle_alpha   90.00
_cell.angle_beta   90.00
_cell.angle_gamma   90.00
#
_symmetry.space_group_name_H-M   'P 1'
#
loop_
_entity.id
_entity.type
_entity.pdbx_description
1 polymer ?
#
loop_
_entity_poly.entity_id
_entity_poly.type
_entity_poly.pdbx_seq_one_letter_code
_entity_poly.pdbx_strand_id
1 'polypeptide(L)'
;MNIKTFLITIFLLVFTTIVQAERIKDLASIAGVRDNQLVGYGLVVGLNGSGDKTKFTGQSLRSYLREMGVNLPPGVDPKSKNVAAVAIHAVLTPFAKLGQTIDVNVSSLGDAKSLRGGSLIMTPLKGADGQIYAMAQGNLLVGGLAAGAGDGSR
;
A
#
# COMPACT_ATOMS: atom_id res chain seq x y z
N MET A 1 5.64 -71.30 8.00
CA MET A 1 6.32 -70.15 7.37
C MET A 1 7.78 -70.19 7.77
N ASN A 2 8.72 -70.20 6.82
CA ASN A 2 10.14 -70.41 7.13
C ASN A 2 10.72 -69.21 7.90
N ILE A 3 11.57 -69.45 8.91
CA ILE A 3 12.21 -68.39 9.72
C ILE A 3 12.96 -67.36 8.85
N LYS A 4 13.54 -67.82 7.72
CA LYS A 4 14.22 -66.97 6.74
C LYS A 4 13.27 -66.03 6.02
N THR A 5 12.09 -66.51 5.62
CA THR A 5 11.08 -65.64 5.00
C THR A 5 10.52 -64.64 6.01
N PHE A 6 10.40 -65.02 7.29
CA PHE A 6 10.00 -64.07 8.34
C PHE A 6 11.03 -62.94 8.53
N LEU A 7 12.33 -63.27 8.60
CA LEU A 7 13.40 -62.28 8.74
C LEU A 7 13.51 -61.34 7.53
N ILE A 8 13.34 -61.86 6.31
CA ILE A 8 13.36 -61.03 5.10
C ILE A 8 12.18 -60.06 5.08
N THR A 9 10.99 -60.50 5.45
CA THR A 9 9.81 -59.63 5.53
C THR A 9 9.98 -58.53 6.58
N ILE A 10 10.55 -58.85 7.75
CA ILE A 10 10.79 -57.86 8.80
C ILE A 10 11.84 -56.83 8.36
N PHE A 11 12.89 -57.28 7.65
CA PHE A 11 13.90 -56.39 7.11
C PHE A 11 13.32 -55.43 6.08
N LEU A 12 12.47 -55.91 5.17
CA LEU A 12 11.76 -55.08 4.19
C LEU A 12 10.81 -54.06 4.84
N LEU A 13 10.16 -54.40 5.95
CA LEU A 13 9.26 -53.47 6.65
C LEU A 13 10.00 -52.27 7.26
N VAL A 14 11.23 -52.46 7.76
CA VAL A 14 12.02 -51.39 8.41
C VAL A 14 12.38 -50.28 7.42
N PHE A 15 12.55 -50.60 6.13
CA PHE A 15 12.89 -49.63 5.08
C PHE A 15 11.71 -48.76 4.60
N THR A 16 10.47 -49.03 5.03
CA THR A 16 9.29 -48.30 4.54
C THR A 16 9.02 -46.96 5.25
N THR A 17 9.86 -46.55 6.21
CA THR A 17 9.53 -45.47 7.17
C THR A 17 9.97 -44.06 6.77
N ILE A 18 10.48 -43.84 5.56
CA ILE A 18 10.94 -42.51 5.12
C ILE A 18 10.13 -42.03 3.91
N VAL A 19 8.87 -41.67 4.15
CA VAL A 19 8.06 -40.92 3.19
C VAL A 19 8.06 -39.45 3.61
N GLN A 20 8.92 -38.65 2.96
CA GLN A 20 8.93 -37.20 3.07
C GLN A 20 7.89 -36.64 2.10
N ALA A 21 6.65 -36.53 2.54
CA ALA A 21 5.57 -35.92 1.75
C ALA A 21 5.69 -34.38 1.84
N GLU A 22 6.50 -33.81 0.97
CA GLU A 22 6.57 -32.36 0.80
C GLU A 22 5.38 -31.88 -0.04
N ARG A 23 4.72 -30.80 0.36
CA ARG A 23 3.53 -30.35 -0.36
C ARG A 23 3.98 -29.66 -1.64
N ILE A 24 3.33 -29.97 -2.77
CA ILE A 24 3.64 -29.34 -4.08
C ILE A 24 3.59 -27.81 -4.00
N LYS A 25 2.70 -27.25 -3.16
CA LYS A 25 2.60 -25.80 -2.93
C LYS A 25 3.84 -25.16 -2.27
N ASP A 26 4.65 -25.97 -1.58
CA ASP A 26 5.88 -25.53 -0.92
C ASP A 26 7.08 -25.62 -1.88
N LEU A 27 6.93 -26.36 -2.99
CA LEU A 27 7.97 -26.58 -4.02
C LEU A 27 7.73 -25.80 -5.32
N ALA A 28 6.54 -25.26 -5.55
CA ALA A 28 6.18 -24.61 -6.81
C ALA A 28 5.40 -23.30 -6.60
N SER A 29 5.85 -22.24 -7.27
CA SER A 29 5.11 -20.99 -7.42
C SER A 29 4.33 -20.98 -8.73
N ILE A 30 3.12 -20.43 -8.72
CA ILE A 30 2.30 -20.29 -9.93
C ILE A 30 2.85 -19.12 -10.76
N ALA A 31 3.27 -19.39 -11.99
CA ALA A 31 3.72 -18.36 -12.92
C ALA A 31 2.57 -17.36 -13.20
N GLY A 32 2.85 -16.06 -13.06
CA GLY A 32 1.87 -15.00 -13.28
C GLY A 32 1.10 -14.55 -12.03
N VAL A 33 1.27 -15.23 -10.89
CA VAL A 33 0.74 -14.78 -9.59
C VAL A 33 1.71 -13.76 -9.01
N ARG A 34 1.48 -12.49 -9.34
CA ARG A 34 2.32 -11.37 -8.93
C ARG A 34 1.47 -10.30 -8.28
N ASP A 35 2.02 -9.68 -7.25
CA ASP A 35 1.49 -8.44 -6.70
C ASP A 35 1.66 -7.32 -7.72
N ASN A 36 0.61 -6.51 -7.89
CA ASN A 36 0.64 -5.36 -8.77
C ASN A 36 0.67 -4.09 -7.93
N GLN A 37 1.73 -3.31 -8.11
CA GLN A 37 1.85 -2.03 -7.43
C GLN A 37 0.93 -1.02 -8.10
N LEU A 38 0.09 -0.39 -7.29
CA LEU A 38 -0.76 0.70 -7.71
C LEU A 38 -0.22 2.02 -7.15
N VAL A 39 -0.23 3.04 -7.99
CA VAL A 39 0.19 4.39 -7.65
C VAL A 39 -0.95 5.36 -7.99
N GLY A 40 -1.22 6.28 -7.08
CA GLY A 40 -2.10 7.41 -7.32
C GLY A 40 -1.50 8.69 -6.77
N TYR A 41 -1.96 9.80 -7.32
CA TYR A 41 -1.65 11.13 -6.81
C TYR A 41 -2.96 11.78 -6.43
N GLY A 42 -3.00 12.43 -5.28
CA GLY A 42 -4.24 12.93 -4.72
C GLY A 42 -4.05 14.16 -3.86
N LEU A 43 -5.16 14.55 -3.24
CA LEU A 43 -5.21 15.71 -2.35
C LEU A 43 -5.86 15.32 -1.04
N VAL A 44 -5.20 15.67 0.06
CA VAL A 44 -5.75 15.58 1.41
C VAL A 44 -6.21 16.95 1.83
N VAL A 45 -7.43 17.04 2.34
CA VAL A 45 -8.06 18.28 2.82
C VAL A 45 -8.48 18.14 4.28
N GLY A 46 -8.78 19.26 4.94
CA GLY A 46 -9.23 19.27 6.33
C GLY A 46 -8.08 19.15 7.35
N LEU A 47 -6.84 19.41 6.91
CA LEU A 47 -5.71 19.47 7.83
C LEU A 47 -5.82 20.72 8.71
N ASN A 48 -5.41 20.63 9.98
CA ASN A 48 -5.50 21.74 10.93
C ASN A 48 -4.18 22.54 10.97
N GLY A 49 -3.85 23.21 9.87
CA GLY A 49 -2.62 24.01 9.77
C GLY A 49 -1.32 23.21 9.59
N SER A 50 -1.41 21.89 9.37
CA SER A 50 -0.28 20.97 9.17
C SER A 50 -0.03 20.58 7.71
N GLY A 51 -0.83 21.08 6.77
CA GLY A 51 -0.70 20.87 5.33
C GLY A 51 0.48 21.63 4.71
N ASP A 52 0.51 21.61 3.38
CA ASP A 52 1.60 22.16 2.58
C ASP A 52 1.71 23.68 2.79
N LYS A 53 2.94 24.15 3.01
CA LYS A 53 3.25 25.59 3.16
C LYS A 53 3.79 26.22 1.86
N THR A 54 3.87 25.45 0.77
CA THR A 54 5.00 25.59 -0.14
C THR A 54 4.93 26.77 -1.11
N LYS A 55 6.12 27.30 -1.41
CA LYS A 55 6.46 28.52 -2.19
C LYS A 55 6.09 28.48 -3.69
N PHE A 56 5.45 27.43 -4.19
CA PHE A 56 4.99 27.33 -5.58
C PHE A 56 3.78 28.22 -5.80
N THR A 57 3.66 28.91 -6.94
CA THR A 57 2.43 29.65 -7.24
C THR A 57 1.25 28.66 -7.32
N GLY A 58 0.07 29.06 -6.85
CA GLY A 58 -1.08 28.14 -6.79
C GLY A 58 -1.44 27.61 -8.17
N GLN A 59 -1.09 28.37 -9.22
CA GLN A 59 -1.30 28.00 -10.61
C GLN A 59 -0.29 26.98 -11.13
N SER A 60 0.99 27.09 -10.76
CA SER A 60 2.01 26.10 -11.13
C SER A 60 1.72 24.76 -10.47
N LEU A 61 1.38 24.76 -9.18
CA LEU A 61 1.01 23.53 -8.46
C LEU A 61 -0.30 22.94 -9.00
N ARG A 62 -1.32 23.76 -9.31
CA ARG A 62 -2.54 23.30 -9.99
C ARG A 62 -2.26 22.68 -11.35
N SER A 63 -1.31 23.22 -12.11
CA SER A 63 -0.97 22.70 -13.44
C SER A 63 -0.22 21.37 -13.35
N TYR A 64 0.74 21.28 -12.43
CA TYR A 64 1.47 20.05 -12.13
C TYR A 64 0.56 18.93 -11.61
N LEU A 65 -0.33 19.25 -10.65
CA LEU A 65 -1.30 18.30 -10.12
C LEU A 65 -2.26 17.79 -11.22
N ARG A 66 -2.71 18.68 -12.11
CA ARG A 66 -3.55 18.32 -13.26
C ARG A 66 -2.82 17.41 -14.25
N GLU A 67 -1.52 17.64 -14.46
CA GLU A 67 -0.67 16.78 -15.29
C GLU A 67 -0.48 15.38 -14.67
N MET A 68 -0.39 15.29 -13.34
CA MET A 68 -0.39 14.02 -12.60
C MET A 68 -1.78 13.37 -12.47
N GLY A 69 -2.81 13.93 -13.11
CA GLY A 69 -4.18 13.40 -13.08
C GLY A 69 -5.02 13.78 -11.86
N VAL A 70 -4.54 14.71 -11.03
CA VAL A 70 -5.25 15.25 -9.87
C VAL A 70 -6.07 16.47 -10.30
N ASN A 71 -7.40 16.33 -10.32
CA ASN A 71 -8.27 17.44 -10.67
C ASN A 71 -8.68 18.22 -9.40
N LEU A 72 -8.23 19.47 -9.29
CA LEU A 72 -8.57 20.34 -8.15
C LEU A 72 -9.93 21.00 -8.36
N PRO A 73 -10.88 20.87 -7.42
CA PRO A 73 -12.15 21.59 -7.49
C PRO A 73 -11.93 23.11 -7.52
N PRO A 74 -12.77 23.88 -8.23
CA PRO A 74 -12.71 25.33 -8.22
C PRO A 74 -12.88 25.87 -6.79
N GLY A 75 -11.99 26.77 -6.36
CA GLY A 75 -12.01 27.40 -5.04
C GLY A 75 -11.14 26.73 -3.96
N VAL A 76 -10.55 25.56 -4.22
CA VAL A 76 -9.57 24.95 -3.31
C VAL A 76 -8.19 25.57 -3.55
N ASP A 77 -7.66 26.27 -2.54
CA ASP A 77 -6.29 26.80 -2.61
C ASP A 77 -5.28 25.73 -2.12
N PRO A 78 -4.48 25.14 -3.02
CA PRO A 78 -3.49 24.13 -2.65
C PRO A 78 -2.30 24.70 -1.87
N LYS A 79 -2.21 26.03 -1.71
CA LYS A 79 -1.21 26.70 -0.86
C LYS A 79 -1.63 26.80 0.62
N SER A 80 -2.84 26.34 0.94
CA SER A 80 -3.35 26.42 2.29
C SER A 80 -2.70 25.38 3.19
N LYS A 81 -2.37 25.77 4.43
CA LYS A 81 -1.94 24.83 5.47
C LYS A 81 -3.01 23.81 5.86
N ASN A 82 -4.18 23.84 5.21
CA ASN A 82 -5.27 22.89 5.42
C ASN A 82 -5.38 21.84 4.30
N VAL A 83 -4.47 21.90 3.33
CA VAL A 83 -4.45 21.02 2.16
C VAL A 83 -3.03 20.47 1.98
N ALA A 84 -2.90 19.22 1.53
CA ALA A 84 -1.61 18.64 1.17
C ALA A 84 -1.73 17.81 -0.12
N ALA A 85 -0.77 17.97 -1.02
CA ALA A 85 -0.57 17.05 -2.13
C ALA A 85 0.04 15.75 -1.61
N VAL A 86 -0.48 14.61 -2.05
CA VAL A 86 -0.07 13.30 -1.56
C VAL A 86 0.17 12.31 -2.70
N ALA A 87 1.10 11.40 -2.48
CA ALA A 87 1.24 10.16 -3.24
C ALA A 87 0.59 9.01 -2.46
N ILE A 88 -0.13 8.15 -3.18
CA ILE A 88 -0.80 6.98 -2.65
C ILE A 88 -0.15 5.75 -3.28
N HIS A 89 0.24 4.81 -2.45
CA HIS A 89 0.77 3.52 -2.85
C HIS A 89 -0.12 2.40 -2.30
N ALA A 90 -0.42 1.41 -3.12
CA ALA A 90 -1.18 0.24 -2.71
C ALA A 90 -0.65 -1.00 -3.42
N VAL A 91 -0.78 -2.15 -2.75
CA VAL A 91 -0.42 -3.45 -3.34
C VAL A 91 -1.73 -4.17 -3.68
N LEU A 92 -1.97 -4.39 -4.97
CA LEU A 92 -3.06 -5.24 -5.43
C LEU A 92 -2.59 -6.69 -5.43
N THR A 93 -3.07 -7.46 -4.44
CA THR A 93 -2.77 -8.88 -4.33
C THR A 93 -3.38 -9.66 -5.50
N PRO A 94 -2.73 -10.75 -5.92
CA PRO A 94 -3.26 -11.60 -6.96
C PRO A 94 -4.61 -12.18 -6.53
N PHE A 95 -5.52 -12.33 -7.49
CA PHE A 95 -6.88 -12.84 -7.28
C PHE A 95 -7.78 -11.97 -6.39
N ALA A 96 -7.43 -10.69 -6.18
CA ALA A 96 -8.32 -9.72 -5.56
C ALA A 96 -9.66 -9.65 -6.33
N LYS A 97 -10.77 -9.62 -5.59
CA LYS A 97 -12.12 -9.59 -6.16
C LYS A 97 -12.66 -8.17 -6.22
N LEU A 98 -13.57 -7.93 -7.16
CA LEU A 98 -14.35 -6.69 -7.22
C LEU A 98 -15.07 -6.45 -5.89
N GLY A 99 -14.93 -5.24 -5.34
CA GLY A 99 -15.49 -4.85 -4.05
C GLY A 99 -14.64 -5.21 -2.83
N GLN A 100 -13.52 -5.91 -3.00
CA GLN A 100 -12.57 -6.14 -1.92
C GLN A 100 -11.82 -4.85 -1.58
N THR A 101 -11.69 -4.56 -0.28
CA THR A 101 -10.88 -3.45 0.20
C THR A 101 -9.41 -3.82 0.18
N ILE A 102 -8.56 -2.87 -0.23
CA ILE A 102 -7.10 -2.98 -0.17
C ILE A 102 -6.56 -1.87 0.73
N ASP A 103 -5.48 -2.17 1.45
CA ASP A 103 -4.80 -1.18 2.25
C ASP A 103 -3.99 -0.24 1.35
N VAL A 104 -3.98 1.04 1.72
CA VAL A 104 -3.29 2.09 0.98
C VAL A 104 -2.43 2.91 1.92
N ASN A 105 -1.22 3.22 1.47
CA ASN A 105 -0.30 4.09 2.20
C ASN A 105 -0.29 5.46 1.55
N VAL A 106 -0.53 6.49 2.34
CA VAL A 106 -0.56 7.87 1.86
C VAL A 106 0.63 8.63 2.44
N SER A 107 1.41 9.24 1.54
CA SER A 107 2.60 10.02 1.88
C SER A 107 2.45 11.44 1.35
N SER A 108 2.88 12.44 2.11
CA SER A 108 2.91 13.82 1.60
C SER A 108 3.95 13.95 0.50
N LEU A 109 3.59 14.62 -0.59
CA LEU A 109 4.49 14.97 -1.69
C LEU A 109 5.17 16.33 -1.47
N GLY A 110 4.63 17.14 -0.57
CA GLY A 110 5.09 18.50 -0.27
C GLY A 110 5.72 18.62 1.11
N ASP A 111 5.50 19.78 1.74
CA ASP A 111 6.09 20.18 3.03
C ASP A 111 5.10 20.03 4.19
N ALA A 112 4.05 19.23 4.03
CA ALA A 112 3.06 19.00 5.07
C ALA A 112 3.72 18.35 6.31
N LYS A 113 3.54 18.99 7.47
CA LYS A 113 4.06 18.50 8.76
C LYS A 113 3.34 17.25 9.25
N SER A 114 2.06 17.11 8.92
CA SER A 114 1.24 15.96 9.31
C SER A 114 -0.02 15.87 8.46
N LEU A 115 -0.39 14.64 8.11
CA LEU A 115 -1.67 14.33 7.44
C LEU A 115 -2.80 13.98 8.44
N ARG A 116 -2.55 14.13 9.76
CA ARG A 116 -3.50 13.75 10.81
C ARG A 116 -4.75 14.62 10.75
N GLY A 117 -5.91 13.98 10.84
CA GLY A 117 -7.21 14.64 10.76
C GLY A 117 -7.62 15.06 9.35
N GLY A 118 -6.78 14.76 8.35
CA GLY A 118 -7.11 14.99 6.95
C GLY A 118 -8.02 13.91 6.39
N SER A 119 -8.68 14.25 5.28
CA SER A 119 -9.47 13.35 4.46
C SER A 119 -8.95 13.37 3.02
N LEU A 120 -8.69 12.19 2.45
CA LEU A 120 -8.27 12.00 1.07
C LEU A 120 -9.48 12.15 0.16
N ILE A 121 -9.39 13.08 -0.79
CA ILE A 121 -10.36 13.19 -1.88
C ILE A 121 -10.24 11.95 -2.76
N MET A 122 -11.39 11.46 -3.25
CA MET A 122 -11.47 10.33 -4.16
C MET A 122 -10.39 10.36 -5.24
N THR A 123 -9.47 9.40 -5.18
CA THR A 123 -8.25 9.34 -6.00
C THR A 123 -8.15 7.98 -6.69
N PRO A 124 -8.04 7.94 -8.03
CA PRO A 124 -7.81 6.69 -8.75
C PRO A 124 -6.38 6.18 -8.55
N LEU A 125 -6.24 4.86 -8.40
CA LEU A 125 -4.97 4.17 -8.30
C LEU A 125 -4.71 3.38 -9.58
N LYS A 126 -3.57 3.67 -10.22
CA LYS A 126 -3.19 3.11 -11.52
C LYS A 126 -2.09 2.07 -11.39
N GLY A 127 -2.16 1.03 -12.21
CA GLY A 127 -1.08 0.07 -12.39
C GLY A 127 0.04 0.62 -13.26
N ALA A 128 1.10 -0.18 -13.44
CA ALA A 128 2.24 0.15 -14.30
C ALA A 128 1.86 0.29 -15.80
N ASP A 129 0.70 -0.24 -16.19
CA ASP A 129 0.10 -0.12 -17.52
C ASP A 129 -0.77 1.14 -17.70
N GLY A 130 -0.89 1.96 -16.64
CA GLY A 130 -1.68 3.18 -16.62
C GLY A 130 -3.18 2.98 -16.45
N GLN A 131 -3.67 1.73 -16.33
CA GLN A 131 -5.08 1.44 -16.11
C GLN A 131 -5.46 1.63 -14.64
N ILE A 132 -6.70 2.05 -14.38
CA ILE A 132 -7.20 2.25 -13.03
C ILE A 132 -7.72 0.91 -12.49
N TYR A 133 -7.16 0.46 -11.38
CA TYR A 133 -7.53 -0.81 -10.74
C TYR A 133 -8.26 -0.64 -9.41
N ALA A 134 -8.05 0.49 -8.74
CA ALA A 134 -8.69 0.78 -7.46
C ALA A 134 -8.96 2.27 -7.29
N MET A 135 -9.83 2.59 -6.33
CA MET A 135 -10.13 3.96 -5.91
C MET A 135 -9.83 4.09 -4.42
N ALA A 136 -9.11 5.13 -4.03
CA ALA A 136 -8.78 5.44 -2.64
C ALA A 136 -9.48 6.73 -2.21
N GLN A 137 -10.14 6.70 -1.05
CA GLN A 137 -10.76 7.87 -0.44
C GLN A 137 -10.93 7.69 1.07
N GLY A 138 -11.16 8.79 1.78
CA GLY A 138 -11.62 8.77 3.16
C GLY A 138 -10.60 9.32 4.15
N ASN A 139 -10.92 9.16 5.44
CA ASN A 139 -10.14 9.78 6.52
C ASN A 139 -8.81 9.06 6.73
N LEU A 140 -7.74 9.83 6.92
CA LEU A 140 -6.42 9.28 7.09
C LEU A 140 -6.15 8.95 8.56
N LEU A 141 -5.60 7.76 8.77
CA LEU A 141 -5.02 7.36 10.05
C LEU A 141 -3.51 7.53 9.96
N VAL A 142 -2.94 8.37 10.83
CA VAL A 142 -1.50 8.59 10.92
C VAL A 142 -0.96 7.81 12.11
N GLY A 143 -0.16 6.78 11.84
CA GLY A 143 0.53 6.01 12.88
C GLY A 143 1.65 6.83 13.52
N GLY A 144 1.60 6.99 14.85
CA GLY A 144 2.70 7.52 15.66
C GLY A 144 2.43 8.84 16.40
N LEU A 145 3.08 8.97 17.56
CA LEU A 145 3.28 10.26 18.23
C LEU A 145 4.35 11.04 17.46
N ALA A 146 3.99 12.21 16.93
CA ALA A 146 4.97 13.20 16.54
C ALA A 146 5.48 13.87 17.82
N ALA A 147 6.36 13.19 18.56
CA ALA A 147 7.10 13.80 19.66
C ALA A 147 8.09 14.80 19.04
N GLY A 148 7.62 16.03 18.82
CA GLY A 148 8.54 17.14 18.64
C GLY A 148 9.30 17.27 19.94
N ALA A 149 10.59 16.94 19.93
CA ALA A 149 11.50 17.25 21.01
C ALA A 149 11.56 18.78 21.15
N GLY A 150 10.64 19.32 21.94
CA GLY A 150 10.75 20.65 22.51
C GLY A 150 11.83 20.58 23.57
N ASP A 151 13.00 21.08 23.20
CA ASP A 151 14.05 21.57 24.08
C ASP A 151 13.54 21.93 25.48
N GLY A 152 13.87 21.09 26.46
CA GLY A 152 13.59 21.29 27.87
C GLY A 152 14.78 21.91 28.60
N SER A 153 15.36 22.99 28.06
CA SER A 153 16.47 23.71 28.70
C SER A 153 16.09 25.14 29.09
N ARG A 154 15.56 25.32 30.31
CA ARG A 154 15.96 26.36 31.29
C ARG A 154 15.18 26.22 32.60
#